data_AF-A0A815Q6A0-F1
#
_entry.id   AF-A0A815Q6A0-F1
#
_cell.length_a   1.000
_cell.length_b   1.000
_cell.length_c   1.000
_cell.angle_alpha   90.00
_cell.angle_beta   90.00
_cell.angle_gamma   90.00
#
_symmetry.space_group_name_H-M   'P 1'
#
loop_
_entity.id
_entity.type
_entity.pdbx_description
1 polymer ?
#
loop_
_entity_poly.entity_id
_entity_poly.type
_entity_poly.pdbx_seq_one_letter_code
_entity_poly.pdbx_strand_id
1 'polypeptide(L)'
;MRRAIKSNTPENEIDLVFQYYSVFAMGFHRYDYALPAYGPDVFGHHGAGGSIGFAAPSKNLTFAYVMNRIQTNPAIIIDPRMQLMLDQIAAKINS
;
A
#
# COMPACT_ATOMS: atom_id res chain seq x y z
N MET A 1 1.06 5.07 -16.74
CA MET A 1 0.64 4.26 -15.58
C MET A 1 1.01 2.77 -15.67
N ARG A 2 0.92 2.10 -16.83
CA ARG A 2 1.15 0.63 -16.94
C ARG A 2 2.46 0.10 -16.32
N ARG A 3 3.55 0.88 -16.34
CA ARG A 3 4.84 0.51 -15.70
C ARG A 3 4.83 0.56 -14.17
N ALA A 4 3.93 1.33 -13.57
CA ALA A 4 3.83 1.49 -12.11
C ALA A 4 3.09 0.33 -11.42
N ILE A 5 2.41 -0.51 -12.20
CA ILE A 5 1.64 -1.68 -11.71
C ILE A 5 2.09 -3.00 -12.34
N LYS A 6 2.90 -2.98 -13.41
CA LYS A 6 3.45 -4.21 -13.98
C LYS A 6 4.46 -4.79 -13.00
N SER A 7 4.20 -6.01 -12.52
CA SER A 7 5.14 -6.68 -11.62
C SER A 7 6.51 -6.86 -12.27
N ASN A 8 7.55 -6.65 -11.46
CA ASN A 8 8.94 -6.96 -11.74
C ASN A 8 9.55 -7.92 -10.71
N THR A 9 8.81 -8.25 -9.65
CA THR A 9 9.16 -9.31 -8.71
C THR A 9 8.19 -10.49 -8.87
N PRO A 10 8.56 -11.70 -8.43
CA PRO A 10 7.63 -12.81 -8.44
C PRO A 10 6.34 -12.48 -7.70
N GLU A 11 5.20 -12.91 -8.26
CA GLU A 11 3.90 -12.80 -7.61
C GLU A 11 3.63 -14.09 -6.81
N ASN A 12 2.99 -13.98 -5.65
CA ASN A 12 2.69 -15.11 -4.76
C ASN A 12 3.92 -15.86 -4.22
N GLU A 13 5.06 -15.17 -4.10
CA GLU A 13 6.24 -15.66 -3.40
C GLU A 13 6.52 -14.81 -2.16
N ILE A 14 7.11 -15.44 -1.15
CA ILE A 14 7.57 -14.74 0.06
C ILE A 14 8.80 -13.91 -0.31
N ASP A 15 8.77 -12.63 0.05
CA ASP A 15 9.97 -11.80 0.01
C ASP A 15 10.97 -12.30 1.04
N LEU A 16 12.17 -12.64 0.58
CA LEU A 16 13.19 -13.28 1.42
C LEU A 16 13.79 -12.35 2.49
N VAL A 17 13.61 -11.04 2.37
CA VAL A 17 14.05 -10.06 3.37
C VAL A 17 12.90 -9.74 4.33
N PHE A 18 11.75 -9.41 3.78
CA PHE A 18 10.58 -8.99 4.56
C PHE A 18 9.84 -10.15 5.23
N GLN A 19 10.00 -11.38 4.71
CA GLN A 19 9.34 -12.59 5.19
C GLN A 19 7.79 -12.55 5.10
N TYR A 20 7.26 -11.75 4.18
CA TYR A 20 5.84 -11.73 3.79
C TYR A 20 5.71 -11.55 2.27
N TYR A 21 4.49 -11.71 1.74
CA TYR A 21 4.24 -11.47 0.31
C TYR A 21 4.34 -9.97 -0.01
N SER A 22 5.28 -9.62 -0.89
CA SER A 22 5.35 -8.26 -1.45
C SER A 22 5.65 -8.32 -2.93
N VAL A 23 4.97 -7.46 -3.69
CA VAL A 23 5.12 -7.38 -5.14
C VAL A 23 5.52 -5.97 -5.51
N PHE A 24 6.59 -5.82 -6.28
CA PHE A 24 7.10 -4.54 -6.72
C PHE A 24 7.03 -4.41 -8.24
N ALA A 25 6.58 -3.23 -8.69
CA ALA A 25 6.71 -2.78 -10.06
C ALA A 25 8.03 -1.99 -10.24
N MET A 26 8.11 -1.11 -11.24
CA MET A 26 9.26 -0.22 -11.42
C MET A 26 9.30 0.87 -10.33
N GLY A 27 9.82 0.55 -9.14
CA GLY A 27 10.03 1.48 -8.04
C GLY A 27 8.82 1.71 -7.13
N PHE A 28 7.73 0.96 -7.31
CA PHE A 28 6.53 1.04 -6.49
C PHE A 28 6.18 -0.32 -5.92
N HIS A 29 5.74 -0.35 -4.66
CA HIS A 29 5.03 -1.47 -4.09
C HIS A 29 3.61 -1.52 -4.66
N ARG A 30 3.17 -2.71 -5.05
CA ARG A 30 1.79 -2.98 -5.44
C ARG A 30 0.96 -3.25 -4.19
N TYR A 31 -0.21 -2.64 -4.12
CA TYR A 31 -1.11 -2.79 -2.98
C TYR A 31 -2.43 -3.47 -3.35
N ASP A 32 -2.60 -4.00 -4.56
CA ASP A 32 -3.87 -4.60 -5.00
C ASP A 32 -4.34 -5.74 -4.09
N TYR A 33 -3.42 -6.49 -3.49
CA TYR A 33 -3.75 -7.52 -2.49
C TYR A 33 -4.05 -6.93 -1.10
N ALA A 34 -3.27 -5.95 -0.65
CA ALA A 34 -3.37 -5.39 0.70
C ALA A 34 -4.50 -4.33 0.84
N LEU A 35 -4.84 -3.66 -0.25
CA LEU A 35 -5.81 -2.58 -0.37
C LEU A 35 -6.83 -2.87 -1.49
N PRO A 36 -7.53 -4.02 -1.47
CA PRO A 36 -8.40 -4.44 -2.58
C PRO A 36 -9.56 -3.45 -2.83
N ALA A 37 -10.02 -2.72 -1.80
CA ALA A 37 -11.04 -1.69 -1.90
C ALA A 37 -10.62 -0.47 -2.77
N TYR A 38 -9.32 -0.33 -3.05
CA TYR A 38 -8.74 0.75 -3.85
C TYR A 38 -8.46 0.36 -5.30
N GLY A 39 -8.84 -0.87 -5.70
CA GLY A 39 -8.77 -1.33 -7.08
C GLY A 39 -7.48 -2.08 -7.44
N PRO A 40 -7.44 -2.74 -8.60
CA PRO A 40 -6.32 -3.62 -9.00
C PRO A 40 -5.08 -2.86 -9.48
N ASP A 41 -5.19 -1.54 -9.64
CA ASP A 41 -4.12 -0.67 -10.14
C ASP A 41 -3.54 0.25 -9.05
N VAL A 42 -3.76 -0.10 -7.77
CA VAL A 42 -3.22 0.65 -6.63
C VAL A 42 -1.73 0.37 -6.42
N PHE A 43 -0.92 1.43 -6.43
CA PHE A 43 0.54 1.35 -6.27
C PHE A 43 1.09 2.53 -5.46
N GLY A 44 2.20 2.32 -4.78
CA GLY A 44 2.80 3.34 -3.93
C GLY A 44 4.02 2.85 -3.14
N HIS A 45 4.24 3.41 -1.96
CA HIS A 45 5.26 2.92 -1.04
C HIS A 45 4.92 3.26 0.41
N HIS A 46 5.21 2.34 1.33
CA HIS A 46 5.14 2.57 2.77
C HIS A 46 6.56 2.79 3.28
N GLY A 47 6.68 3.58 4.34
CA GLY A 47 7.94 3.86 5.01
C GLY A 47 7.96 3.23 6.39
N ALA A 48 9.16 2.88 6.85
CA ALA A 48 9.37 2.39 8.20
C ALA A 48 8.77 3.35 9.24
N GLY A 49 8.07 2.80 10.22
CA GLY A 49 7.41 3.57 11.26
C GLY A 49 5.98 4.01 10.95
N GLY A 50 5.47 3.83 9.73
CA GLY A 50 4.02 3.92 9.44
C GLY A 50 3.56 4.89 8.36
N SER A 51 4.46 5.64 7.70
CA SER A 51 4.08 6.54 6.60
C SER A 51 3.69 5.76 5.36
N ILE A 52 2.83 6.30 4.51
CA ILE A 52 2.50 5.69 3.22
C ILE A 52 2.09 6.76 2.21
N GLY A 53 2.39 6.54 0.93
CA GLY A 53 1.80 7.26 -0.18
C GLY A 53 1.44 6.30 -1.30
N PHE A 54 0.24 6.44 -1.89
CA PHE A 54 -0.19 5.63 -3.03
C PHE A 54 -1.13 6.38 -3.97
N ALA A 55 -1.26 5.85 -5.18
CA ALA A 55 -2.26 6.22 -6.16
C ALA A 55 -3.15 5.02 -6.48
N ALA A 56 -4.44 5.26 -6.67
CA ALA A 56 -5.47 4.31 -7.08
C ALA A 56 -6.20 4.87 -8.32
N PRO A 57 -5.63 4.73 -9.53
CA PRO A 57 -6.15 5.39 -10.72
C PRO A 57 -7.57 4.98 -11.09
N SER A 58 -7.94 3.70 -10.94
CA SER A 58 -9.32 3.22 -11.16
C SER A 58 -10.35 3.86 -10.23
N LYS A 59 -9.92 4.42 -9.10
CA LYS A 59 -10.74 5.18 -8.15
C LYS A 59 -10.57 6.70 -8.29
N ASN A 60 -9.73 7.15 -9.23
CA ASN A 60 -9.33 8.55 -9.40
C ASN A 60 -8.89 9.20 -8.07
N LEU A 61 -8.12 8.45 -7.28
CA LEU A 61 -7.76 8.82 -5.91
C LEU A 61 -6.25 8.69 -5.69
N THR A 62 -5.70 9.61 -4.91
CA THR A 62 -4.36 9.50 -4.32
C THR A 62 -4.45 9.74 -2.82
N PHE A 63 -3.61 9.07 -2.05
CA PHE A 63 -3.58 9.18 -0.60
C PHE A 63 -2.15 9.25 -0.09
N ALA A 64 -1.92 10.05 0.95
CA ALA A 64 -0.67 10.06 1.68
C ALA A 64 -0.93 10.26 3.18
N TYR A 65 -0.23 9.49 4.00
CA TYR A 65 -0.18 9.63 5.45
C TYR A 65 1.27 9.82 5.88
N VAL A 66 1.52 10.91 6.59
CA VAL A 66 2.83 11.30 7.12
C VAL A 66 2.66 11.67 8.58
N MET A 67 3.65 11.30 9.40
CA MET A 67 3.61 11.45 10.84
C MET A 67 5.04 11.61 11.38
N ASN A 68 5.17 12.24 12.54
CA ASN A 68 6.45 12.43 13.24
C ASN A 68 6.63 11.47 14.43
N ARG A 69 5.54 10.84 14.90
CA ARG A 69 5.58 9.79 15.92
C ARG A 69 5.53 8.43 15.23
N ILE A 70 6.68 7.76 15.18
CA ILE A 70 6.81 6.44 14.56
C ILE A 70 6.09 5.36 15.37
N GLN A 71 5.44 4.45 14.67
CA GLN A 71 5.06 3.14 15.21
C GLN A 71 6.34 2.31 15.37
N THR A 72 6.64 1.88 16.59
CA THR A 72 7.88 1.21 16.94
C THR A 72 7.77 -0.31 16.92
N ASN A 73 6.57 -0.87 16.83
CA ASN A 73 6.39 -2.32 16.76
C ASN A 73 6.74 -2.81 15.33
N PRO A 74 7.84 -3.56 15.15
CA PRO A 74 8.26 -4.03 13.83
C PRO A 74 7.32 -5.07 13.24
N ALA A 75 6.47 -5.71 14.05
CA ALA A 75 5.43 -6.62 13.56
C ALA A 75 4.24 -5.89 12.91
N ILE A 76 4.17 -4.56 13.06
CA ILE A 76 3.10 -3.74 12.50
C ILE A 76 3.60 -3.11 11.20
N ILE A 77 3.22 -3.71 10.06
CA ILE A 77 3.53 -3.19 8.72
C ILE A 77 2.61 -2.02 8.36
N ILE A 78 1.34 -2.08 8.79
CA ILE A 78 0.33 -1.05 8.54
C ILE A 78 0.01 -0.34 9.87
N ASP A 79 0.29 0.96 9.93
CA ASP A 79 -0.02 1.76 11.11
C ASP A 79 -1.54 1.80 11.37
N PRO A 80 -2.02 1.45 12.58
CA PRO A 80 -3.45 1.45 12.91
C PRO A 80 -4.12 2.81 12.70
N ARG A 81 -3.40 3.91 12.91
CA ARG A 81 -3.91 5.28 12.71
C ARG A 81 -4.21 5.53 11.23
N MET A 82 -3.35 5.02 10.36
CA MET A 82 -3.52 5.09 8.92
C MET A 82 -4.62 4.13 8.45
N GLN A 83 -4.69 2.91 8.99
CA GLN A 83 -5.74 1.95 8.65
C GLN A 83 -7.15 2.52 8.89
N LEU A 84 -7.36 3.21 10.03
CA LEU A 84 -8.65 3.85 10.31
C LEU A 84 -9.05 4.87 9.22
N MET A 85 -8.10 5.64 8.70
CA MET A 85 -8.38 6.58 7.60
C MET A 85 -8.71 5.84 6.31
N LEU A 86 -7.96 4.76 6.02
CA LEU A 86 -8.20 3.95 4.83
C LEU A 86 -9.56 3.26 4.86
N ASP A 87 -10.03 2.79 6.02
CA ASP A 87 -11.33 2.16 6.15
C ASP A 87 -12.46 3.17 5.88
N GLN A 88 -12.34 4.40 6.40
CA GLN A 88 -13.33 5.46 6.16
C GLN A 88 -13.38 5.89 4.69
N ILE A 89 -12.20 6.04 4.06
CA ILE A 89 -12.12 6.37 2.63
C ILE A 89 -12.71 5.23 1.81
N ALA A 90 -12.34 3.98 2.09
CA ALA A 90 -12.86 2.80 1.40
C ALA A 90 -14.39 2.72 1.49
N ALA A 91 -14.97 3.01 2.65
CA ALA A 91 -16.42 3.06 2.84
C ALA A 91 -17.11 4.16 2.00
N LYS A 92 -16.41 5.26 1.71
CA LYS A 92 -16.95 6.38 0.90
C LYS A 92 -16.77 6.22 -0.60
N ILE A 93 -15.67 5.65 -1.06
CA ILE A 93 -15.40 5.51 -2.51
C ILE A 93 -16.06 4.27 -3.12
N ASN A 94 -16.69 3.43 -2.29
CA ASN A 94 -17.40 2.21 -2.71
C ASN A 94 -18.89 2.22 -2.32
N SER A 95 -19.42 3.33 -1.77
CA SER A 95 -20.86 3.55 -1.56
C SER A 95 -21.49 4.19 -2.79
#